data_AF-A0A7C2A5T1-F1
#
_entry.id   AF-A0A7C2A5T1-F1
#
_cell.length_a   1.000
_cell.length_b   1.000
_cell.length_c   1.000
_cell.angle_alpha   90.00
_cell.angle_beta   90.00
_cell.angle_gamma   90.00
#
_symmetry.space_group_name_H-M   'P 1'
#
loop_
_entity.id
_entity.type
_entity.pdbx_description
1 polymer ?
#
loop_
_entity_poly.entity_id
_entity_poly.type
_entity_poly.pdbx_seq_one_letter_code
_entity_poly.pdbx_strand_id
1 'polypeptide(L)'
;MSEKEPSYIAIKGIRVGILGLREALEELSTWRGRKDEEIADLMLVKLKARNYIPSSVEAEYRQAFLREFKKFVGEPVAEEKTSILNIVILGPGCPSCDQLEQMVMSILTEENIGAEVEHIRDVREIASYGMVATRPW
;
A
#
# COMPACT_ATOMS: atom_id res chain seq x y z
N MET A 1 8.35 20.08 16.43
CA MET A 1 6.96 19.71 16.10
C MET A 1 7.07 18.56 15.11
N SER A 2 6.77 17.32 15.52
CA SER A 2 6.98 16.15 14.66
C SER A 2 6.10 16.25 13.41
N GLU A 3 6.74 16.28 12.23
CA GLU A 3 6.09 15.97 10.97
C GLU A 3 5.52 14.55 11.10
N LYS A 4 4.20 14.43 11.11
CA LYS A 4 3.54 13.13 11.18
C LYS A 4 3.56 12.54 9.76
N GLU A 5 4.40 11.54 9.54
CA GLU A 5 4.51 10.87 8.25
C GLU A 5 3.15 10.32 7.79
N PRO A 6 2.78 10.49 6.50
CA PRO A 6 1.56 9.93 5.96
C PRO A 6 1.64 8.40 5.93
N SER A 7 0.56 7.74 6.34
CA SER A 7 0.42 6.29 6.16
C SER A 7 -0.21 6.02 4.81
N TYR A 8 0.35 5.10 4.02
CA TYR A 8 -0.15 4.80 2.69
C TYR A 8 -1.17 3.65 2.73
N ILE A 9 -2.33 3.85 2.11
CA ILE A 9 -3.39 2.85 2.00
C ILE A 9 -3.88 2.73 0.56
N ALA A 10 -4.37 1.55 0.18
CA ALA A 10 -4.97 1.34 -1.14
C ALA A 10 -6.46 1.72 -1.14
N ILE A 11 -6.91 2.53 -2.09
CA ILE A 11 -8.32 2.92 -2.24
C ILE A 11 -8.68 2.72 -3.71
N LYS A 12 -9.57 1.77 -4.03
CA LYS A 12 -9.85 1.34 -5.42
C LYS A 12 -8.58 1.06 -6.23
N GLY A 13 -7.61 0.40 -5.59
CA GLY A 13 -6.32 0.10 -6.19
C GLY A 13 -5.34 1.27 -6.24
N ILE A 14 -5.70 2.51 -5.90
CA ILE A 14 -4.77 3.65 -5.90
C ILE A 14 -4.10 3.76 -4.54
N ARG A 15 -2.77 3.92 -4.50
CA ARG A 15 -2.01 4.18 -3.27
C ARG A 15 -2.17 5.64 -2.85
N VAL A 16 -2.79 5.88 -1.69
CA VAL A 16 -3.08 7.22 -1.16
C VAL A 16 -2.41 7.40 0.20
N GLY A 17 -1.70 8.51 0.39
CA GLY A 17 -1.11 8.89 1.68
C GLY A 17 -2.13 9.61 2.57
N ILE A 18 -2.35 9.09 3.77
CA ILE A 18 -3.29 9.63 4.76
C ILE A 18 -2.54 10.07 6.01
N LEU A 19 -2.60 11.37 6.30
CA LEU A 19 -2.01 11.98 7.48
C LEU A 19 -2.84 11.65 8.73
N GLY A 20 -2.17 11.16 9.77
CA GLY A 20 -2.80 10.86 11.06
C GLY A 20 -3.62 9.57 11.11
N LEU A 21 -3.52 8.71 10.09
CA LEU A 21 -4.20 7.42 10.07
C LEU A 21 -3.82 6.55 11.27
N ARG A 22 -2.52 6.41 11.54
CA ARG A 22 -2.02 5.61 12.68
C ARG A 22 -2.63 6.05 14.01
N GLU A 23 -2.73 7.36 14.23
CA GLU A 23 -3.31 7.93 15.46
C GLU A 23 -4.81 7.64 15.56
N ALA A 24 -5.52 7.69 14.44
CA ALA A 24 -6.92 7.32 14.38
C ALA A 24 -7.12 5.82 14.69
N LEU A 25 -6.26 4.95 14.16
CA LEU A 25 -6.28 3.51 14.41
C LEU A 25 -5.99 3.17 15.88
N GLU A 26 -4.94 3.77 16.46
CA GLU A 26 -4.55 3.56 17.86
C GLU A 26 -5.69 3.98 18.81
N GLU A 27 -6.32 5.13 18.57
CA GLU A 27 -7.43 5.61 19.41
C GLU A 27 -8.66 4.72 19.31
N LEU A 28 -9.01 4.30 18.10
CA LEU A 28 -10.18 3.47 17.85
C LEU A 28 -9.94 2.00 18.19
N SER A 29 -8.70 1.57 18.45
CA SER A 29 -8.41 0.18 18.83
C SER A 29 -9.19 -0.26 20.09
N THR A 30 -9.47 0.69 20.99
CA THR A 30 -10.31 0.50 22.19
C THR A 30 -11.77 0.18 21.86
N TRP A 31 -12.22 0.50 20.64
CA TRP A 31 -13.59 0.31 20.15
C TRP A 31 -13.79 -1.04 19.45
N ARG A 32 -12.85 -1.98 19.61
CA ARG A 32 -12.95 -3.35 19.11
C ARG A 32 -14.31 -3.98 19.46
N GLY A 33 -15.02 -4.49 18.45
CA GLY A 33 -16.33 -5.14 18.60
C GLY A 33 -17.54 -4.20 18.49
N ARG A 34 -17.35 -2.91 18.21
CA ARG A 34 -18.43 -2.00 17.78
C ARG A 34 -18.86 -2.31 16.34
N LYS A 35 -19.97 -1.71 15.88
CA LYS A 35 -20.42 -1.88 14.50
C LYS A 35 -19.40 -1.23 13.55
N ASP A 36 -19.11 -1.95 12.47
CA ASP A 36 -18.21 -1.49 11.41
C ASP A 36 -18.64 -0.13 10.87
N GLU A 37 -19.93 0.12 10.63
CA GLU A 37 -20.38 1.41 10.09
C GLU A 37 -20.04 2.59 11.00
N GLU A 38 -20.16 2.43 12.32
CA GLU A 38 -19.86 3.48 13.30
C GLU A 38 -18.36 3.82 13.31
N ILE A 39 -17.50 2.80 13.22
CA ILE A 39 -16.05 2.98 13.18
C ILE A 39 -15.63 3.68 11.89
N ALA A 40 -16.21 3.29 10.75
CA ALA A 40 -15.90 3.87 9.45
C ALA A 40 -16.24 5.37 9.38
N ASP A 41 -17.41 5.73 9.89
CA ASP A 41 -17.92 7.09 9.89
C ASP A 41 -17.08 8.00 10.79
N LEU A 42 -16.72 7.51 11.98
CA LEU A 42 -15.83 8.24 12.88
C LEU A 42 -14.43 8.44 12.28
N MET A 43 -13.85 7.39 11.67
CA MET A 43 -12.56 7.51 10.98
C MET A 43 -12.62 8.53 9.85
N LEU A 44 -13.68 8.50 9.03
CA LEU A 44 -13.84 9.42 7.93
C LEU A 44 -13.92 10.87 8.43
N VAL A 45 -14.77 11.16 9.42
CA VAL A 45 -14.92 12.51 9.98
C VAL A 45 -13.59 13.03 10.52
N LYS A 46 -12.85 12.18 11.25
CA LYS A 46 -11.58 12.55 11.86
C LYS A 46 -10.47 12.79 10.83
N LEU A 47 -10.36 11.90 9.83
CA LEU A 47 -9.30 11.98 8.83
C LEU A 47 -9.58 13.05 7.78
N LYS A 48 -10.85 13.33 7.47
CA LYS A 48 -11.27 14.43 6.59
C LYS A 48 -10.90 15.81 7.12
N ALA A 49 -10.72 15.96 8.44
CA ALA A 49 -10.25 17.22 9.02
C ALA A 49 -8.80 17.55 8.66
N ARG A 50 -8.00 16.55 8.27
CA ARG A 50 -6.55 16.67 7.99
C ARG A 50 -6.16 16.26 6.57
N ASN A 51 -7.08 15.66 5.81
CA ASN A 51 -6.85 15.13 4.47
C ASN A 51 -8.00 15.57 3.55
N TYR A 52 -7.68 15.84 2.28
CA TYR A 52 -8.70 16.13 1.29
C TYR A 52 -9.39 14.83 0.84
N ILE A 53 -10.66 14.66 1.21
CA ILE A 53 -11.49 13.53 0.81
C ILE A 53 -12.75 14.08 0.13
N PRO A 54 -12.86 13.97 -1.20
CA PRO A 54 -14.06 14.40 -1.93
C PRO A 54 -15.30 13.61 -1.51
N SER A 55 -16.46 14.28 -1.44
CA SER A 55 -17.73 13.66 -1.07
C SER A 55 -18.12 12.48 -1.98
N SER A 56 -17.71 12.52 -3.26
CA SER A 56 -18.00 11.49 -4.25
C SER A 56 -17.28 10.16 -4.00
N VAL A 57 -16.21 10.15 -3.18
CA VAL A 57 -15.39 8.96 -2.91
C VAL A 57 -15.39 8.58 -1.42
N GLU A 58 -16.27 9.16 -0.62
CA GLU A 58 -16.31 8.90 0.82
C GLU A 58 -16.60 7.43 1.17
N ALA A 59 -17.43 6.76 0.37
CA ALA A 59 -17.79 5.37 0.60
C ALA A 59 -16.57 4.45 0.48
N GLU A 60 -15.72 4.70 -0.50
CA GLU A 60 -14.47 3.99 -0.76
C GLU A 60 -13.47 4.21 0.36
N TYR A 61 -13.35 5.45 0.85
CA TYR A 61 -12.49 5.77 1.99
C TYR A 61 -12.99 5.10 3.28
N ARG A 62 -14.30 5.07 3.54
CA ARG A 62 -14.89 4.34 4.68
C ARG A 62 -14.50 2.86 4.66
N GLN A 63 -14.66 2.20 3.51
CA GLN A 63 -14.29 0.79 3.34
C GLN A 63 -12.78 0.57 3.53
N ALA A 64 -11.95 1.46 2.97
CA ALA A 64 -10.50 1.37 3.11
C ALA A 64 -10.05 1.54 4.57
N PHE A 65 -10.59 2.53 5.28
CA PHE A 65 -10.30 2.75 6.69
C PHE A 65 -10.73 1.59 7.57
N LEU A 66 -11.90 1.00 7.31
CA LEU A 66 -12.34 -0.19 8.04
C LEU A 66 -11.43 -1.38 7.84
N ARG A 67 -10.94 -1.60 6.62
CA ARG A 67 -9.97 -2.66 6.38
C ARG A 67 -8.70 -2.43 7.18
N GLU A 68 -8.16 -1.21 7.17
CA GLU A 68 -6.94 -0.91 7.95
C GLU A 68 -7.19 -1.01 9.45
N PHE A 69 -8.37 -0.64 9.93
CA PHE A 69 -8.79 -0.86 11.31
C PHE A 69 -8.83 -2.34 11.69
N LYS A 70 -9.50 -3.16 10.89
CA LYS A 70 -9.59 -4.60 11.13
C LYS A 70 -8.23 -5.28 11.05
N LYS A 71 -7.37 -4.90 10.10
CA LYS A 71 -5.96 -5.34 10.05
C LYS A 71 -5.20 -4.96 11.32
N PHE A 72 -5.36 -3.73 11.79
CA PHE A 72 -4.71 -3.23 13.01
C PHE A 72 -5.17 -4.01 14.26
N VAL A 73 -6.45 -4.34 14.34
CA VAL A 73 -7.06 -5.08 15.46
C VAL A 73 -6.84 -6.61 15.35
N GLY A 74 -6.28 -7.08 14.24
CA GLY A 74 -5.98 -8.50 13.99
C GLY A 74 -7.19 -9.33 13.57
N GLU A 75 -8.23 -8.70 13.03
CA GLU A 75 -9.35 -9.42 12.42
C GLU A 75 -9.00 -9.83 10.97
N PRO A 76 -9.43 -11.03 10.54
CA PRO A 76 -9.18 -11.49 9.19
C PRO A 76 -10.00 -10.65 8.20
N VAL A 77 -9.33 -9.89 7.34
CA VAL A 77 -9.97 -9.16 6.24
C VAL A 77 -9.51 -9.76 4.93
N ALA A 78 -10.44 -9.95 3.99
CA ALA A 78 -10.08 -10.25 2.62
C ALA A 78 -9.23 -9.09 2.06
N GLU A 79 -7.98 -9.39 1.71
CA GLU A 79 -7.09 -8.41 1.10
C GLU A 79 -7.70 -7.92 -0.21
N GLU A 80 -7.98 -6.62 -0.30
CA GLU A 80 -8.30 -5.99 -1.57
C GLU A 80 -6.97 -5.96 -2.35
N LYS A 81 -6.79 -6.92 -3.26
CA LYS A 81 -5.64 -6.95 -4.17
C LYS A 81 -5.58 -5.62 -4.89
N THR A 82 -4.55 -4.84 -4.62
CA THR A 82 -4.26 -3.62 -5.37
C THR A 82 -4.25 -3.99 -6.85
N SER A 83 -5.13 -3.37 -7.65
CA SER A 83 -5.16 -3.57 -9.09
C SER A 83 -4.01 -2.85 -9.81
N ILE A 84 -3.10 -2.22 -9.06
CA ILE A 84 -1.82 -1.77 -9.61
C ILE A 84 -0.97 -3.02 -9.83
N LEU A 85 -0.57 -3.22 -11.08
CA LEU A 85 0.42 -4.21 -11.44
C LEU A 85 1.71 -3.89 -10.66
N ASN A 86 2.09 -4.74 -9.70
CA ASN A 86 3.36 -4.62 -9.00
C ASN A 86 4.38 -5.55 -9.64
N ILE A 87 5.49 -4.99 -10.11
CA ILE A 87 6.59 -5.71 -10.75
C ILE A 87 7.80 -5.64 -9.84
N VAL A 88 8.20 -6.78 -9.30
CA VAL A 88 9.37 -6.90 -8.43
C VAL A 88 10.52 -7.53 -9.20
N ILE A 89 11.63 -6.81 -9.33
CA ILE A 89 12.87 -7.26 -9.98
C ILE A 89 13.82 -7.73 -8.88
N LEU A 90 14.14 -9.01 -8.87
CA LEU A 90 15.02 -9.64 -7.90
C LEU A 90 16.42 -9.81 -8.50
N GLY A 91 17.32 -8.90 -8.18
CA GLY A 91 18.67 -8.89 -8.76
C GLY A 91 19.65 -8.12 -7.89
N PRO A 92 20.87 -8.62 -7.65
CA PRO A 92 21.83 -7.96 -6.77
C PRO A 92 22.43 -6.64 -7.32
N GLY A 93 21.87 -6.08 -8.40
CA GLY A 93 22.39 -4.87 -9.06
C GLY A 93 23.50 -5.13 -10.08
N CYS A 94 23.40 -6.23 -10.82
CA CYS A 94 24.30 -6.52 -11.95
C CYS A 94 23.96 -5.68 -13.19
N PRO A 95 24.87 -5.46 -14.16
CA PRO A 95 24.57 -4.65 -15.35
C PRO A 95 23.35 -5.14 -16.15
N SER A 96 23.13 -6.45 -16.24
CA SER A 96 21.95 -7.02 -16.89
C SER A 96 20.67 -6.84 -16.06
N CYS A 97 20.79 -6.81 -14.73
CA CYS A 97 19.69 -6.54 -13.81
C CYS A 97 19.19 -5.09 -13.99
N ASP A 98 20.12 -4.13 -14.07
CA ASP A 98 19.81 -2.72 -14.31
C ASP A 98 19.23 -2.49 -15.72
N GLN A 99 19.75 -3.20 -16.73
CA GLN A 99 19.20 -3.14 -18.09
C GLN A 99 17.76 -3.68 -18.16
N LEU A 100 17.45 -4.75 -17.41
CA LEU A 100 16.11 -5.28 -17.30
C LEU A 100 15.15 -4.27 -16.66
N GLU A 101 15.57 -3.61 -15.57
CA GLU A 101 14.79 -2.55 -14.93
C GLU A 101 14.46 -1.43 -15.92
N GLN A 102 15.45 -0.94 -16.67
CA GLN A 102 15.22 0.09 -17.69
C GLN A 102 14.25 -0.39 -18.78
N MET A 103 14.38 -1.62 -19.26
CA MET A 103 13.50 -2.17 -20.29
C MET A 103 12.06 -2.29 -19.80
N VAL A 104 11.86 -2.76 -18.57
CA VAL A 104 10.53 -2.82 -17.94
C VAL A 104 9.92 -1.43 -17.87
N MET A 105 10.66 -0.43 -17.39
CA MET A 105 10.19 0.95 -17.32
C MET A 105 9.84 1.52 -18.70
N SER A 106 10.65 1.24 -19.73
CA SER A 106 10.37 1.65 -21.10
C SER A 106 9.07 1.07 -21.63
N ILE A 107 8.85 -0.24 -21.49
CA ILE A 107 7.62 -0.91 -21.94
C ILE A 107 6.39 -0.36 -21.22
N LEU A 108 6.48 -0.18 -19.89
CA LEU A 108 5.38 0.40 -19.11
C LEU A 108 5.02 1.81 -19.57
N THR A 109 6.03 2.61 -19.93
CA THR A 109 5.86 3.97 -20.46
C THR A 109 5.25 3.96 -21.86
N GLU A 110 5.76 3.10 -22.75
CA GLU A 110 5.26 2.95 -24.12
C GLU A 110 3.80 2.49 -24.18
N GLU A 111 3.42 1.55 -23.32
CA GLU A 111 2.07 0.98 -23.25
C GLU A 111 1.13 1.77 -22.32
N ASN A 112 1.60 2.86 -21.71
CA ASN A 112 0.85 3.68 -20.75
C ASN A 112 0.21 2.86 -19.61
N ILE A 113 0.95 1.89 -19.09
CA ILE A 113 0.52 1.01 -17.99
C ILE A 113 1.03 1.58 -16.66
N GLY A 114 0.10 1.95 -15.78
CA GLY A 114 0.42 2.32 -14.40
C GLY A 114 0.81 1.09 -13.57
N ALA A 115 2.11 0.92 -13.32
CA ALA A 115 2.66 -0.15 -12.50
C ALA A 115 3.64 0.41 -11.44
N GLU A 116 3.70 -0.24 -10.29
CA GLU A 116 4.75 -0.02 -9.31
C GLU A 116 5.89 -0.98 -9.63
N VAL A 117 7.11 -0.46 -9.77
CA VAL A 117 8.30 -1.27 -10.06
C VAL A 117 9.28 -1.13 -8.91
N GLU A 118 9.66 -2.25 -8.31
CA GLU A 118 10.60 -2.32 -7.19
C GLU A 118 11.78 -3.23 -7.55
N HIS A 119 13.01 -2.74 -7.40
CA HIS A 119 14.22 -3.54 -7.62
C HIS A 119 14.86 -3.90 -6.28
N ILE A 120 14.65 -5.14 -5.85
CA ILE A 120 15.22 -5.68 -4.62
C ILE A 120 16.65 -6.13 -4.90
N ARG A 121 17.60 -5.41 -4.28
CA ARG A 121 19.04 -5.66 -4.40
C ARG A 121 19.63 -6.44 -3.23
N ASP A 122 18.96 -6.48 -2.07
CA ASP A 122 19.46 -7.23 -0.91
C ASP A 122 19.27 -8.73 -1.15
N VAL A 123 20.40 -9.46 -1.16
CA VAL A 123 20.44 -10.90 -1.40
C VAL A 123 19.62 -11.70 -0.37
N ARG A 124 19.52 -11.21 0.88
CA ARG A 124 18.72 -11.85 1.93
C ARG A 124 17.23 -11.70 1.65
N GLU A 125 16.83 -10.53 1.15
CA GLU A 125 15.45 -10.27 0.78
C GLU A 125 15.08 -11.09 -0.46
N ILE A 126 15.94 -11.15 -1.48
CA ILE A 126 15.78 -12.04 -2.66
C ILE A 126 15.59 -13.51 -2.23
N ALA A 127 16.40 -14.00 -1.28
CA ALA A 127 16.31 -15.37 -0.80
C ALA A 127 14.97 -15.67 -0.10
N SER A 128 14.33 -14.66 0.51
CA SER A 128 13.00 -14.81 1.13
C SER A 128 11.90 -15.14 0.11
N TYR A 129 12.08 -14.76 -1.16
CA TYR A 129 11.22 -15.14 -2.27
C TYR A 129 11.48 -16.56 -2.81
N GLY A 130 12.38 -17.33 -2.17
CA GLY A 130 12.69 -18.72 -2.57
C GLY A 130 13.52 -18.84 -3.85
N MET A 131 14.07 -17.73 -4.35
CA MET A 131 14.91 -17.72 -5.55
C MET A 131 16.36 -18.07 -5.19
N VAL A 132 16.91 -19.05 -5.90
CA VAL A 132 18.33 -19.42 -5.83
C VAL A 132 19.06 -18.65 -6.92
N ALA A 133 20.24 -18.11 -6.62
CA ALA A 133 21.05 -17.34 -7.57
C ALA A 133 21.09 -18.02 -8.95
N THR A 134 20.64 -17.30 -9.98
CA THR A 134 20.71 -17.75 -11.36
C THR A 134 22.16 -17.84 -11.79
N ARG A 135 22.58 -18.99 -12.34
CA ARG A 135 23.95 -19.18 -12.83
C ARG A 135 24.30 -18.10 -13.87
N PRO A 136 25.55 -17.59 -13.87
CA PRO A 136 26.02 -16.76 -14.96
C PRO A 136 26.13 -17.64 -16.21
N TRP A 137 25.44 -17.26 -17.29
CA TRP A 137 25.66 -17.80 -18.63
C TRP A 137 26.69 -16.94 -19.35
#